data_AF-A0A177G459-F1
#
_entry.id   AF-A0A177G459-F1
#
_cell.length_a   1.000
_cell.length_b   1.000
_cell.length_c   1.000
_cell.angle_alpha   90.00
_cell.angle_beta   90.00
_cell.angle_gamma   90.00
#
_symmetry.space_group_name_H-M   'P 1'
#
loop_
_entity.id
_entity.type
_entity.pdbx_description
1 polymer ?
#
loop_
_entity_poly.entity_id
_entity_poly.type
_entity_poly.pdbx_seq_one_letter_code
_entity_poly.pdbx_strand_id
1 'polypeptide(L)'
;MTIYAALADLSVEEVLARHQGEGFGPFKKALTEVVVNAIAPIAQETTRLMHDETHLANVLRSGAQRAQAIAEPIVSEAEKIVGFLK
;
A
#
# COMPACT_ATOMS: atom_id res chain seq x y z
N MET A 1 12.06 10.50 14.86
CA MET A 1 11.83 9.30 15.68
C MET A 1 10.62 8.51 15.22
N THR A 2 9.46 9.14 14.96
CA THR A 2 8.21 8.45 14.55
C THR A 2 8.34 7.55 13.31
N ILE A 3 9.01 8.02 12.24
CA ILE A 3 9.22 7.21 11.03
C ILE A 3 10.04 5.96 11.34
N TYR A 4 11.13 6.11 12.11
CA TYR A 4 11.96 4.98 12.55
C TYR A 4 11.12 4.00 13.36
N ALA A 5 10.40 4.49 14.35
CA ALA A 5 9.55 3.72 15.26
C ALA A 5 8.50 2.90 14.49
N ALA A 6 7.79 3.53 13.56
CA ALA A 6 6.77 2.87 12.75
C ALA A 6 7.35 1.77 11.83
N LEU A 7 8.53 1.99 11.25
CA LEU A 7 9.15 1.04 10.32
C LEU A 7 9.92 -0.08 11.02
N ALA A 8 10.36 0.15 12.26
CA ALA A 8 11.08 -0.83 13.08
C ALA A 8 10.17 -1.59 14.06
N ASP A 9 8.86 -1.29 14.08
CA ASP A 9 7.88 -1.81 15.03
C ASP A 9 8.31 -1.60 16.50
N LEU A 10 8.65 -0.34 16.81
CA LEU A 10 9.09 0.10 18.14
C LEU A 10 8.28 1.29 18.62
N SER A 11 8.26 1.51 19.93
CA SER A 11 7.79 2.75 20.52
C SER A 11 8.78 3.89 20.30
N VAL A 12 8.32 5.14 20.35
CA VAL A 12 9.20 6.31 20.23
C VAL A 12 10.20 6.37 21.38
N GLU A 13 9.79 5.96 22.58
CA GLU A 13 10.62 5.87 23.78
C GLU A 13 11.76 4.86 23.59
N GLU A 14 11.50 3.71 22.98
CA GLU A 14 12.52 2.71 22.68
C GLU A 14 13.54 3.24 21.67
N VAL A 15 13.10 3.95 20.62
CA VAL A 15 14.02 4.55 19.65
C VAL A 15 14.87 5.65 20.30
N LEU A 16 14.27 6.46 21.18
CA LEU A 16 14.99 7.48 21.94
C LEU A 16 16.05 6.86 22.86
N ALA A 17 15.71 5.79 23.58
CA ALA A 17 16.64 5.08 24.45
C ALA A 17 17.79 4.45 23.66
N ARG A 18 17.51 3.83 22.49
CA ARG A 18 18.51 3.18 21.64
C ARG A 18 19.53 4.13 21.03
N HIS A 19 19.10 5.35 20.71
CA HIS A 19 19.95 6.35 20.05
C HIS A 19 20.31 7.51 20.98
N GLN A 20 20.12 7.35 22.30
CA GLN A 20 20.45 8.39 23.26
C GLN A 20 21.95 8.66 23.28
N GLY A 21 22.33 9.94 23.21
CA GLY A 21 23.74 10.34 23.21
C GLY A 21 24.45 10.11 21.88
N GLU A 22 23.82 9.41 20.93
CA GLU A 22 24.27 9.37 19.54
C GLU A 22 23.83 10.66 18.84
N GLY A 23 24.79 11.40 18.25
CA GLY A 23 24.46 12.60 17.49
C GLY A 23 23.53 12.31 16.31
N PHE A 24 22.96 13.36 15.70
CA PHE A 24 21.98 13.20 14.60
C PHE A 24 22.55 12.52 13.33
N GLY A 25 23.86 12.54 13.12
CA GLY A 25 24.51 11.90 11.97
C GLY A 25 24.31 10.38 11.95
N PRO A 26 24.80 9.66 12.97
CA PRO A 26 24.54 8.23 13.15
C PRO A 26 23.06 7.86 13.10
N PHE A 27 22.20 8.62 13.80
CA PHE A 27 20.75 8.36 13.78
C PHE A 27 20.15 8.43 12.37
N LYS A 28 20.53 9.44 11.56
CA LYS A 28 20.05 9.55 10.16
C LYS A 28 20.51 8.40 9.27
N LYS A 29 21.69 7.82 9.53
CA LYS A 29 22.16 6.62 8.82
C LYS A 29 21.29 5.41 9.19
N ALA A 30 21.08 5.18 10.48
CA ALA A 30 20.22 4.09 10.95
C ALA A 30 18.79 4.22 10.43
N LEU A 31 18.23 5.45 10.42
CA LEU A 31 16.92 5.71 9.82
C LEU A 31 16.89 5.38 8.33
N THR A 32 17.92 5.78 7.58
CA THR A 32 18.02 5.47 6.15
C THR A 32 18.00 3.97 5.91
N GLU A 33 18.78 3.21 6.67
CA GLU A 33 18.84 1.75 6.55
C GLU A 33 17.47 1.10 6.83
N VAL A 34 16.79 1.52 7.90
CA VAL A 34 15.44 1.02 8.22
C VAL A 34 14.44 1.33 7.10
N VAL A 35 14.47 2.55 6.56
CA VAL A 35 13.59 2.94 5.44
C VAL A 35 13.88 2.11 4.19
N VAL A 36 15.16 1.94 3.82
CA VAL A 36 15.53 1.15 2.65
C VAL A 36 15.09 -0.30 2.80
N ASN A 37 15.35 -0.91 3.96
CA ASN A 37 14.99 -2.30 4.21
C ASN A 37 13.47 -2.52 4.18
N ALA A 38 12.68 -1.55 4.65
CA ALA A 38 11.23 -1.64 4.63
C ALA A 38 10.64 -1.43 3.22
N ILE A 39 11.17 -0.48 2.44
CA ILE A 39 10.58 -0.07 1.16
C ILE A 39 11.12 -0.87 -0.02
N ALA A 40 12.37 -1.34 0.01
CA ALA A 40 12.97 -2.06 -1.11
C ALA A 40 12.19 -3.30 -1.55
N PRO A 41 11.66 -4.16 -0.65
CA PRO A 41 10.84 -5.30 -1.06
C PRO A 41 9.54 -4.88 -1.77
N ILE A 42 8.91 -3.80 -1.31
CA ILE A 42 7.68 -3.26 -1.92
C ILE A 42 7.99 -2.75 -3.33
N ALA A 43 9.09 -2.00 -3.49
CA ALA A 43 9.52 -1.49 -4.78
C ALA A 43 9.86 -2.62 -5.77
N GLN A 44 10.55 -3.66 -5.30
CA GLN A 44 10.88 -4.84 -6.10
C GLN A 44 9.62 -5.57 -6.55
N GLU A 45 8.68 -5.82 -5.63
CA GLU A 45 7.44 -6.52 -5.95
C GLU A 45 6.54 -5.70 -6.87
N THR A 46 6.46 -4.39 -6.65
CA THR A 46 5.74 -3.47 -7.54
C THR A 46 6.33 -3.56 -8.95
N THR A 47 7.65 -3.51 -9.07
CA THR A 47 8.33 -3.63 -10.36
C THR A 47 8.04 -4.99 -10.99
N ARG A 48 8.13 -6.09 -10.23
CA ARG A 48 7.82 -7.44 -10.71
C ARG A 48 6.40 -7.55 -11.26
N LEU A 49 5.41 -7.04 -10.53
CA LEU A 49 4.00 -7.05 -10.93
C LEU A 49 3.75 -6.19 -12.17
N MET A 50 4.41 -5.04 -12.29
CA MET A 50 4.30 -4.17 -13.46
C MET A 50 4.88 -4.80 -14.73
N HIS A 51 5.85 -5.70 -14.62
CA HIS A 51 6.40 -6.44 -15.77
C HIS A 51 5.57 -7.67 -16.14
N ASP A 52 4.68 -8.14 -15.25
CA ASP A 52 3.76 -9.25 -15.52
C ASP A 52 2.38 -8.71 -15.94
N GLU A 53 2.32 -8.16 -17.15
CA GLU A 53 1.09 -7.56 -17.69
C GLU A 53 -0.08 -8.56 -17.74
N THR A 54 0.22 -9.85 -17.96
CA THR A 54 -0.81 -10.89 -18.03
C THR A 54 -1.44 -11.14 -16.66
N HIS A 55 -0.62 -11.28 -15.62
CA HIS A 55 -1.12 -11.40 -14.25
C HIS A 55 -1.91 -10.16 -13.85
N LEU A 56 -1.39 -8.97 -14.12
CA LEU A 56 -2.06 -7.71 -13.79
C LEU A 56 -3.43 -7.60 -14.47
N ALA A 57 -3.51 -7.89 -15.77
CA ALA A 57 -4.77 -7.89 -16.50
C ALA A 57 -5.79 -8.90 -15.92
N ASN A 58 -5.33 -10.07 -15.48
CA ASN A 58 -6.19 -11.07 -14.86
C ASN A 58 -6.74 -10.60 -13.50
N VAL A 59 -5.90 -10.00 -12.66
CA VAL A 59 -6.32 -9.43 -11.37
C VAL A 59 -7.36 -8.31 -11.58
N LEU A 60 -7.09 -7.40 -12.52
CA LEU A 60 -8.01 -6.31 -12.85
C LEU A 60 -9.34 -6.83 -13.39
N ARG A 61 -9.32 -7.83 -14.28
CA ARG A 61 -10.56 -8.45 -14.81
C ARG A 61 -11.38 -9.10 -13.72
N SER A 62 -10.74 -9.84 -12.81
CA SER A 62 -11.42 -10.47 -11.68
C SER A 62 -12.01 -9.41 -10.74
N GLY A 63 -11.28 -8.32 -10.47
CA GLY A 63 -11.77 -7.19 -9.70
C GLY A 63 -13.00 -6.54 -10.33
N ALA A 64 -12.95 -6.29 -11.64
CA ALA A 64 -14.05 -5.72 -12.41
C ALA A 64 -15.30 -6.61 -12.36
N GLN A 65 -15.15 -7.94 -12.51
CA GLN A 65 -16.28 -8.88 -12.41
C GLN A 65 -16.96 -8.82 -11.05
N ARG A 66 -16.19 -8.76 -9.94
CA ARG A 66 -16.76 -8.62 -8.59
C ARG A 66 -17.47 -7.28 -8.41
N ALA A 67 -16.87 -6.20 -8.90
CA ALA A 67 -17.48 -4.87 -8.84
C ALA A 67 -18.79 -4.82 -9.66
N GLN A 68 -18.79 -5.36 -10.89
CA GLN A 68 -19.96 -5.44 -11.76
C GLN A 68 -21.09 -6.21 -11.07
N ALA A 69 -20.81 -7.37 -10.47
CA ALA A 69 -21.83 -8.17 -9.79
C ALA A 69 -22.55 -7.41 -8.66
N ILE A 70 -21.88 -6.45 -8.03
CA ILE A 70 -22.45 -5.59 -6.98
C ILE A 70 -23.16 -4.38 -7.60
N ALA A 71 -22.55 -3.74 -8.60
CA ALA A 71 -23.04 -2.50 -9.17
C ALA A 71 -24.24 -2.70 -10.11
N GLU A 72 -24.23 -3.75 -10.93
CA GLU A 72 -25.25 -4.03 -11.95
C GLU A 72 -26.70 -4.01 -11.40
N PRO A 73 -27.04 -4.70 -10.30
CA PRO A 73 -28.42 -4.66 -9.78
C PRO A 73 -28.82 -3.25 -9.30
N ILE A 74 -27.88 -2.48 -8.73
CA ILE A 74 -28.14 -1.13 -8.23
C ILE A 74 -28.39 -0.18 -9.40
N VAL A 75 -27.54 -0.24 -10.43
CA VAL A 75 -27.68 0.56 -11.64
C VAL A 75 -28.99 0.21 -12.34
N SER A 76 -29.28 -1.08 -12.52
CA SER A 76 -30.53 -1.54 -13.13
C SER A 76 -31.77 -1.03 -12.39
N GLU A 77 -31.76 -0.96 -11.06
CA GLU A 77 -32.89 -0.44 -10.30
C GLU A 77 -33.00 1.09 -10.45
N ALA A 78 -31.88 1.81 -10.41
CA ALA A 78 -31.86 3.25 -10.64
C ALA A 78 -32.36 3.63 -12.04
N GLU A 79 -31.91 2.92 -13.08
CA GLU A 79 -32.34 3.11 -14.47
C GLU A 79 -33.84 2.88 -14.63
N LYS A 80 -34.37 1.83 -13.98
CA LYS A 80 -35.81 1.54 -13.96
C LYS A 80 -36.62 2.64 -13.28
N ILE A 81 -36.14 3.18 -12.16
CA ILE A 81 -36.80 4.27 -11.43
C ILE A 81 -36.85 5.54 -12.29
N VAL A 82 -35.78 5.84 -13.02
CA VAL A 82 -35.70 7.02 -13.91
C VAL A 82 -36.53 6.83 -15.18
N GLY A 83 -36.83 5.58 -15.56
CA GLY A 83 -37.65 5.25 -16.73
C GLY A 83 -36.84 5.00 -18.00
N PHE A 84 -35.57 4.60 -17.87
CA PHE A 84 -34.78 4.17 -19.02
C PHE A 84 -35.31 2.83 -19.56
N LEU A 85 -35.35 2.73 -20.90
CA LEU A 85 -35.71 1.48 -21.60
C LEU A 85 -34.47 0.59 -21.68
N LYS A 86 -34.66 -0.71 -21.44
CA LYS A 86 -33.62 -1.73 -21.59
C LYS A 86 -33.57 -2.28 -23.01
#